data_AF-A0A6B1BY17-F1
#
_entry.id   AF-A0A6B1BY17-F1
#
_cell.length_a   1.000
_cell.length_b   1.000
_cell.length_c   1.000
_cell.angle_alpha   90.00
_cell.angle_beta   90.00
_cell.angle_gamma   90.00
#
_symmetry.space_group_name_H-M   'P 1'
#
loop_
_entity.id
_entity.type
_entity.pdbx_description
1 polymer ?
#
loop_
_entity_poly.entity_id
_entity_poly.type
_entity_poly.pdbx_seq_one_letter_code
_entity_poly.pdbx_strand_id
1 'polypeptide(L)'
;MRRSLLHKLLALLAALALVVAACGNDDDDAPAPDAAPAPADEPAEEPMDDDDDHEHEDDDDHEHEDDDDHEHDEEPMDDEPMDDEEPMDDAEPMDDEEMATSRTWGAYTYEIDFEPSTRGVSDDTVRLGAMTQDALYGGFTDGINARLGRANRDGELPGGRQVELVQYVDDGSDPQANFEGARSMVENDEVFGIMVTSAVSLPQTTDYLAENQVPFTGWGFMPGFCAPNDWGFGFNGCLSGYAFGVEGADPLVSVQNIWYDFFGTEDIVVGIFNSDDDAGRAGHALYETLWAGKLAFNDFVPTASAGGITDPTRFVNTVLEHEPDLVILSTDFAGAITLKATIAASGYEGPVADYLTYVPGLPGSSPDLGQALEGGYAVTQVPPVEDASQPAIQQLLADYEAVGAFPGFGSLVGYWSADLMIQMIAAAGEDLNTASFYQAVNIDGFATTQQSGGLGSVKWPADHVIAPDCTGMVQVVDAEYAVAYEFVCYGDPDR
;
A
#
# COMPACT_ATOMS: atom_id res chain seq x y z
N MET A 1 32.77 24.03 -18.75
CA MET A 1 33.56 22.88 -18.23
C MET A 1 34.07 23.04 -16.80
N ARG A 2 34.63 24.18 -16.34
CA ARG A 2 35.16 24.28 -14.95
C ARG A 2 34.13 24.38 -13.82
N ARG A 3 32.88 24.81 -14.08
CA ARG A 3 31.82 24.90 -13.05
C ARG A 3 31.17 23.55 -12.70
N SER A 4 31.06 22.64 -13.67
CA SER A 4 30.51 21.29 -13.45
C SER A 4 31.44 20.42 -12.59
N LEU A 5 32.76 20.55 -12.75
CA LEU A 5 33.72 19.85 -11.90
C LEU A 5 33.67 20.31 -10.44
N LEU A 6 33.39 21.60 -10.19
CA LEU A 6 33.35 22.14 -8.82
C LEU A 6 32.11 21.66 -8.05
N HIS A 7 30.97 21.49 -8.73
CA HIS A 7 29.74 20.95 -8.12
C HIS A 7 29.86 19.45 -7.85
N LYS A 8 30.51 18.70 -8.76
CA LYS A 8 30.82 17.27 -8.53
C LYS A 8 31.80 17.06 -7.38
N LEU A 9 32.75 17.97 -7.17
CA LEU A 9 33.69 17.90 -6.04
C LEU A 9 33.02 18.25 -4.70
N LEU A 10 32.08 19.19 -4.68
CA LEU A 10 31.33 19.56 -3.46
C LEU A 10 30.32 18.48 -3.04
N ALA A 11 29.67 17.81 -4.01
CA ALA A 11 28.80 16.66 -3.73
C ALA A 11 29.60 15.46 -3.15
N LEU A 12 30.82 15.21 -3.66
CA LEU A 12 31.70 14.16 -3.13
C LEU A 12 32.21 14.48 -1.71
N LEU A 13 32.43 15.75 -1.38
CA LEU A 13 32.88 16.17 -0.04
C LEU A 13 31.77 16.12 1.01
N ALA A 14 30.51 16.31 0.61
CA ALA A 14 29.36 16.12 1.50
C ALA A 14 29.12 14.63 1.81
N ALA A 15 29.31 13.74 0.83
CA ALA A 15 29.21 12.29 1.02
C ALA A 15 30.34 11.73 1.90
N LEU A 16 31.56 12.29 1.83
CA LEU A 16 32.68 11.83 2.65
C LEU A 16 32.62 12.31 4.12
N ALA A 17 31.83 13.35 4.42
CA ALA A 17 31.67 13.86 5.79
C ALA A 17 30.74 12.98 6.65
N LEU A 18 29.88 12.17 6.04
CA LEU A 18 28.99 11.21 6.73
C LEU A 18 29.70 9.90 7.11
N VAL A 19 30.88 9.61 6.53
CA VAL A 19 31.58 8.31 6.71
C VAL A 19 32.72 8.38 7.74
N VAL A 20 33.07 9.56 8.27
CA VAL A 20 34.20 9.72 9.22
C VAL A 20 33.75 9.78 10.69
N ALA A 21 32.45 9.69 10.99
CA ALA A 21 31.98 9.66 12.39
C ALA A 21 32.03 8.26 13.05
N ALA A 22 32.41 7.20 12.32
CA ALA A 22 32.33 5.82 12.81
C ALA A 22 33.68 5.10 13.04
N CYS A 23 34.83 5.79 12.90
CA CYS A 23 36.13 5.20 13.17
C CYS A 23 37.06 6.17 13.91
N GLY A 24 37.03 6.12 15.25
CA GLY A 24 37.97 6.82 16.12
C GLY A 24 38.11 6.09 17.46
N ASN A 25 39.05 5.15 17.49
CA ASN A 25 39.51 4.40 18.67
C ASN A 25 40.25 5.32 19.66
N ASP A 26 40.05 5.15 20.96
CA ASP A 26 41.12 5.34 21.97
C ASP A 26 40.75 4.67 23.31
N ASP A 27 41.69 3.85 23.78
CA ASP A 27 41.78 3.24 25.11
C ASP A 27 41.98 4.31 26.19
N ASP A 28 41.33 4.19 27.36
CA ASP A 28 41.92 4.57 28.65
C ASP A 28 41.12 4.02 29.85
N ASP A 29 41.85 3.31 30.72
CA ASP A 29 41.45 2.75 32.01
C ASP A 29 41.18 3.85 33.07
N ALA A 30 40.24 3.55 34.00
CA ALA A 30 40.15 3.95 35.43
C ALA A 30 38.80 4.58 35.88
N PRO A 31 38.41 4.38 37.16
CA PRO A 31 37.02 4.05 37.52
C PRO A 31 36.17 5.22 38.07
N ALA A 32 34.86 4.94 38.12
CA ALA A 32 33.74 5.75 38.59
C ALA A 32 33.90 6.39 39.99
N PRO A 33 33.03 7.38 40.29
CA PRO A 33 32.31 7.30 41.55
C PRO A 33 30.79 7.59 41.46
N ASP A 34 30.08 6.75 42.20
CA ASP A 34 28.87 6.97 43.01
C ASP A 34 27.53 7.37 42.35
N ALA A 35 26.72 6.33 42.19
CA ALA A 35 25.27 6.36 42.11
C ALA A 35 24.61 6.72 43.45
N ALA A 36 23.46 7.39 43.37
CA ALA A 36 22.45 7.47 44.43
C ALA A 36 21.05 7.31 43.79
N PRO A 37 20.06 6.79 44.53
CA PRO A 37 19.22 5.69 44.04
C PRO A 37 17.82 6.11 43.56
N ALA A 38 17.24 5.28 42.70
CA ALA A 38 15.81 5.22 42.42
C ALA A 38 15.03 4.57 43.59
N PRO A 39 13.78 4.97 43.87
CA PRO A 39 12.88 4.19 44.70
C PRO A 39 12.16 3.11 43.88
N ALA A 40 11.91 2.00 44.56
CA ALA A 40 11.54 0.69 44.06
C ALA A 40 10.04 0.46 43.83
N ASP A 41 9.77 -0.50 42.95
CA ASP A 41 8.51 -1.24 42.72
C ASP A 41 7.94 -1.92 43.97
N GLU A 42 6.62 -2.17 43.96
CA GLU A 42 5.92 -3.31 44.58
C GLU A 42 4.46 -3.38 44.03
N PRO A 43 3.76 -4.54 44.04
CA PRO A 43 3.67 -5.43 42.87
C PRO A 43 2.22 -5.77 42.41
N ALA A 44 2.16 -6.63 41.39
CA ALA A 44 0.96 -7.18 40.73
C ALA A 44 0.02 -8.00 41.63
N GLU A 45 -1.28 -7.96 41.31
CA GLU A 45 -2.27 -8.97 41.70
C GLU A 45 -3.17 -9.35 40.49
N GLU A 46 -3.25 -10.65 40.24
CA GLU A 46 -4.30 -11.37 39.50
C GLU A 46 -4.48 -12.73 40.21
N PRO A 47 -5.54 -13.52 39.96
CA PRO A 47 -6.96 -13.18 39.75
C PRO A 47 -7.83 -13.95 40.78
N MET A 48 -9.15 -13.73 40.80
CA MET A 48 -10.10 -14.64 41.46
C MET A 48 -11.20 -15.06 40.50
N ASP A 49 -11.28 -16.38 40.36
CA ASP A 49 -12.40 -17.18 39.87
C ASP A 49 -13.69 -16.85 40.64
N ASP A 50 -14.83 -16.97 39.97
CA ASP A 50 -16.01 -17.58 40.60
C ASP A 50 -16.90 -18.21 39.50
N ASP A 51 -17.12 -19.51 39.69
CA ASP A 51 -18.10 -20.37 39.04
C ASP A 51 -19.53 -19.82 39.22
N ASP A 52 -20.40 -20.08 38.26
CA ASP A 52 -21.75 -20.59 38.60
C ASP A 52 -22.40 -21.26 37.38
N ASP A 53 -22.70 -22.55 37.60
CA ASP A 53 -23.52 -23.44 36.79
C ASP A 53 -24.90 -22.84 36.47
N HIS A 54 -25.48 -23.20 35.33
CA HIS A 54 -26.87 -23.69 35.27
C HIS A 54 -27.16 -24.40 33.94
N GLU A 55 -27.29 -25.72 34.02
CA GLU A 55 -27.97 -26.60 33.06
C GLU A 55 -29.46 -26.20 32.92
N HIS A 56 -30.01 -26.30 31.71
CA HIS A 56 -31.38 -26.79 31.48
C HIS A 56 -31.53 -27.27 30.02
N GLU A 57 -31.64 -28.59 29.89
CA GLU A 57 -32.28 -29.30 28.77
C GLU A 57 -33.80 -29.00 28.79
N ASP A 58 -34.43 -28.91 27.63
CA ASP A 58 -35.77 -29.49 27.39
C ASP A 58 -36.01 -29.59 25.87
N ASP A 59 -36.36 -30.82 25.48
CA ASP A 59 -36.84 -31.26 24.17
C ASP A 59 -38.16 -30.57 23.78
N ASP A 60 -38.46 -30.46 22.49
CA ASP A 60 -39.82 -30.72 21.98
C ASP A 60 -39.79 -30.93 20.44
N ASP A 61 -39.99 -32.20 20.08
CA ASP A 61 -40.41 -32.69 18.77
C ASP A 61 -41.79 -32.14 18.40
N HIS A 62 -42.01 -31.71 17.16
CA HIS A 62 -43.32 -31.84 16.50
C HIS A 62 -43.19 -31.97 14.98
N GLU A 63 -43.40 -33.19 14.51
CA GLU A 63 -43.78 -33.53 13.13
C GLU A 63 -45.19 -33.02 12.81
N HIS A 64 -45.39 -32.53 11.58
CA HIS A 64 -46.68 -32.60 10.89
C HIS A 64 -46.47 -32.66 9.36
N GLU A 65 -46.72 -33.83 8.78
CA GLU A 65 -47.14 -34.02 7.39
C GLU A 65 -48.63 -33.64 7.26
N ASP A 66 -49.01 -33.02 6.15
CA ASP A 66 -50.08 -33.51 5.26
C ASP A 66 -50.32 -32.55 4.08
N ASP A 67 -50.73 -33.17 2.98
CA ASP A 67 -50.79 -32.74 1.59
C ASP A 67 -51.96 -31.79 1.20
N ASP A 68 -51.85 -31.36 -0.07
CA ASP A 68 -52.91 -31.21 -1.09
C ASP A 68 -53.29 -29.79 -1.58
N ASP A 69 -52.93 -29.59 -2.86
CA ASP A 69 -53.77 -29.15 -3.98
C ASP A 69 -54.30 -27.71 -4.05
N HIS A 70 -53.79 -26.91 -5.01
CA HIS A 70 -54.44 -26.67 -6.32
C HIS A 70 -53.88 -25.44 -7.08
N GLU A 71 -54.21 -25.42 -8.38
CA GLU A 71 -54.25 -24.31 -9.36
C GLU A 71 -53.01 -24.16 -10.25
N HIS A 72 -53.00 -24.66 -11.49
CA HIS A 72 -53.77 -24.31 -12.71
C HIS A 72 -53.03 -23.33 -13.64
N ASP A 73 -52.78 -23.88 -14.83
CA ASP A 73 -52.82 -23.29 -16.16
C ASP A 73 -51.67 -22.36 -16.61
N GLU A 74 -50.76 -22.99 -17.37
CA GLU A 74 -49.98 -22.37 -18.44
C GLU A 74 -50.90 -21.89 -19.57
N GLU A 75 -50.58 -20.73 -20.16
CA GLU A 75 -50.75 -20.40 -21.59
C GLU A 75 -49.84 -19.20 -21.95
N PRO A 76 -49.52 -19.01 -23.26
CA PRO A 76 -48.15 -18.75 -23.72
C PRO A 76 -47.76 -17.28 -23.92
N MET A 77 -46.44 -17.04 -24.00
CA MET A 77 -45.83 -15.78 -24.40
C MET A 77 -46.06 -15.53 -25.90
N ASP A 78 -46.70 -14.40 -26.21
CA ASP A 78 -46.78 -13.84 -27.57
C ASP A 78 -45.58 -12.93 -27.84
N ASP A 79 -44.86 -13.25 -28.93
CA ASP A 79 -43.86 -12.44 -29.61
C ASP A 79 -44.49 -11.19 -30.23
N GLU A 80 -43.97 -9.99 -29.94
CA GLU A 80 -43.98 -8.86 -30.90
C GLU A 80 -42.68 -8.03 -30.82
N PRO A 81 -42.25 -7.42 -31.95
CA PRO A 81 -40.84 -7.18 -32.24
C PRO A 81 -40.31 -5.84 -31.74
N MET A 82 -39.01 -5.81 -31.46
CA MET A 82 -38.22 -4.59 -31.30
C MET A 82 -38.04 -3.92 -32.67
N ASP A 83 -38.52 -2.69 -32.80
CA ASP A 83 -38.04 -1.69 -33.75
C ASP A 83 -38.40 -0.32 -33.19
N ASP A 84 -37.38 0.47 -32.82
CA ASP A 84 -37.15 1.81 -33.35
C ASP A 84 -36.09 2.52 -32.48
N GLU A 85 -34.85 2.54 -32.99
CA GLU A 85 -33.82 3.48 -32.56
C GLU A 85 -34.24 4.90 -32.97
N GLU A 86 -34.42 5.79 -32.00
CA GLU A 86 -34.39 7.24 -32.24
C GLU A 86 -33.17 7.85 -31.50
N PRO A 87 -32.55 8.89 -32.09
CA PRO A 87 -31.18 9.29 -31.78
C PRO A 87 -31.10 10.09 -30.48
N MET A 88 -30.09 9.78 -29.65
CA MET A 88 -29.68 10.63 -28.54
C MET A 88 -29.04 11.91 -29.09
N ASP A 89 -29.81 12.97 -29.15
CA ASP A 89 -29.33 14.34 -29.27
C ASP A 89 -30.11 15.18 -28.23
N ASP A 90 -29.41 16.13 -27.62
CA ASP A 90 -29.81 16.98 -26.48
C ASP A 90 -29.53 16.41 -25.08
N ALA A 91 -28.27 16.56 -24.65
CA ALA A 91 -27.90 16.62 -23.24
C ALA A 91 -28.51 17.89 -22.62
N GLU A 92 -29.63 17.72 -21.91
CA GLU A 92 -30.13 18.73 -20.97
C GLU A 92 -29.27 18.73 -19.70
N PRO A 93 -29.06 19.90 -19.05
CA PRO A 93 -28.31 19.99 -17.81
C PRO A 93 -28.99 19.15 -16.72
N MET A 94 -28.21 18.39 -15.95
CA MET A 94 -28.71 17.55 -14.86
C MET A 94 -29.42 18.42 -13.81
N ASP A 95 -30.74 18.32 -13.77
CA ASP A 95 -31.54 18.81 -12.65
C ASP A 95 -31.28 17.88 -11.45
N ASP A 96 -30.79 18.45 -10.34
CA ASP A 96 -30.70 17.90 -8.98
C ASP A 96 -31.14 16.43 -8.83
N GLU A 97 -30.32 15.47 -9.28
CA GLU A 97 -30.52 14.06 -8.90
C GLU A 97 -30.37 13.97 -7.38
N GLU A 98 -31.39 13.42 -6.73
CA GLU A 98 -31.43 13.20 -5.29
C GLU A 98 -30.26 12.26 -4.94
N MET A 99 -29.15 12.84 -4.45
CA MET A 99 -27.97 12.07 -4.07
C MET A 99 -28.37 10.96 -3.10
N ALA A 100 -27.77 9.78 -3.27
CA ALA A 100 -28.01 8.64 -2.38
C ALA A 100 -27.79 9.08 -0.92
N THR A 101 -28.82 8.94 -0.09
CA THR A 101 -28.78 9.32 1.34
C THR A 101 -28.30 8.19 2.24
N SER A 102 -28.20 6.98 1.69
CA SER A 102 -27.64 5.82 2.37
C SER A 102 -27.03 4.86 1.36
N ARG A 103 -26.08 4.05 1.83
CA ARG A 103 -25.39 3.04 1.03
C ARG A 103 -25.28 1.75 1.82
N THR A 104 -25.45 0.62 1.13
CA THR A 104 -25.17 -0.70 1.67
C THR A 104 -24.11 -1.38 0.82
N TRP A 105 -23.05 -1.87 1.45
CA TRP A 105 -21.99 -2.62 0.80
C TRP A 105 -21.54 -3.77 1.72
N GLY A 106 -21.65 -5.01 1.25
CA GLY A 106 -21.47 -6.17 2.12
C GLY A 106 -22.39 -6.11 3.34
N ALA A 107 -21.81 -6.21 4.55
CA ALA A 107 -22.52 -6.07 5.82
C ALA A 107 -22.65 -4.62 6.31
N TYR A 108 -22.09 -3.66 5.58
CA TYR A 108 -22.01 -2.28 6.02
C TYR A 108 -23.13 -1.45 5.41
N THR A 109 -23.91 -0.75 6.25
CA THR A 109 -24.87 0.26 5.82
C THR A 109 -24.55 1.58 6.50
N TYR A 110 -24.40 2.66 5.72
CA TYR A 110 -24.14 3.99 6.26
C TYR A 110 -25.10 5.01 5.66
N GLU A 111 -25.52 5.96 6.49
CA GLU A 111 -26.17 7.19 6.04
C GLU A 111 -25.09 8.11 5.48
N ILE A 112 -25.32 8.65 4.29
CA ILE A 112 -24.41 9.58 3.64
C ILE A 112 -24.81 10.99 4.10
N ASP A 113 -24.13 11.50 5.14
CA ASP A 113 -24.22 12.92 5.53
C ASP A 113 -23.19 13.70 4.71
N PHE A 114 -23.66 14.39 3.67
CA PHE A 114 -22.83 14.96 2.62
C PHE A 114 -22.93 16.49 2.56
N GLU A 115 -21.80 17.21 2.71
CA GLU A 115 -21.73 18.66 2.45
C GLU A 115 -20.89 18.97 1.19
N PRO A 116 -21.52 19.27 0.03
CA PRO A 116 -20.79 19.63 -1.18
C PRO A 116 -19.79 20.77 -0.98
N SER A 117 -18.53 20.49 -1.31
CA SER A 117 -17.42 21.44 -1.18
C SER A 117 -16.61 21.48 -2.47
N THR A 118 -16.35 22.69 -2.96
CA THR A 118 -15.42 22.96 -4.08
C THR A 118 -14.02 23.30 -3.58
N ARG A 119 -13.69 22.96 -2.32
CA ARG A 119 -12.36 23.20 -1.74
C ARG A 119 -11.27 22.67 -2.68
N GLY A 120 -10.30 23.54 -2.99
CA GLY A 120 -9.18 23.20 -3.86
C GLY A 120 -9.52 23.12 -5.34
N VAL A 121 -10.77 23.38 -5.75
CA VAL A 121 -11.20 23.36 -7.15
C VAL A 121 -11.57 24.77 -7.60
N SER A 122 -11.05 25.16 -8.76
CA SER A 122 -11.38 26.40 -9.46
C SER A 122 -11.65 26.11 -10.93
N ASP A 123 -12.01 27.13 -11.72
CA ASP A 123 -12.25 26.98 -13.16
C ASP A 123 -11.00 26.47 -13.91
N ASP A 124 -9.80 26.80 -13.43
CA ASP A 124 -8.54 26.53 -14.14
C ASP A 124 -7.64 25.51 -13.42
N THR A 125 -7.89 25.20 -12.14
CA THR A 125 -6.93 24.43 -11.32
C THR A 125 -7.59 23.57 -10.26
N VAL A 126 -7.03 22.38 -10.04
CA VAL A 126 -7.26 21.50 -8.88
C VAL A 126 -6.00 21.44 -8.02
N ARG A 127 -6.11 21.81 -6.74
CA ARG A 127 -5.03 21.85 -5.76
C ARG A 127 -4.98 20.53 -5.00
N LEU A 128 -3.82 19.87 -5.01
CA LEU A 128 -3.57 18.62 -4.31
C LEU A 128 -2.44 18.78 -3.30
N GLY A 129 -2.52 17.99 -2.24
CA GLY A 129 -1.47 17.82 -1.25
C GLY A 129 -0.73 16.49 -1.41
N ALA A 130 0.46 16.39 -0.81
CA ALA A 130 1.12 15.12 -0.61
C ALA A 130 1.78 15.03 0.77
N MET A 131 1.83 13.83 1.32
CA MET A 131 2.57 13.56 2.55
C MET A 131 3.14 12.15 2.56
N THR A 132 4.32 11.99 3.15
CA THR A 132 5.00 10.70 3.19
C THR A 132 5.91 10.57 4.40
N GLN A 133 6.38 9.36 4.63
CA GLN A 133 7.48 9.04 5.54
C GLN A 133 8.78 8.93 4.72
N ASP A 134 9.52 10.04 4.55
CA ASP A 134 10.63 10.11 3.57
C ASP A 134 11.76 9.13 3.87
N ALA A 135 11.95 8.82 5.15
CA ALA A 135 12.93 7.84 5.61
C ALA A 135 12.73 6.45 4.97
N LEU A 136 11.49 6.11 4.58
CA LEU A 136 11.13 4.84 3.96
C LEU A 136 10.77 4.98 2.47
N TYR A 137 10.16 6.10 2.08
CA TYR A 137 9.57 6.30 0.75
C TYR A 137 10.16 7.49 -0.01
N GLY A 138 11.46 7.74 0.17
CA GLY A 138 12.17 8.81 -0.52
C GLY A 138 11.92 8.81 -2.04
N GLY A 139 11.76 10.01 -2.60
CA GLY A 139 11.42 10.20 -4.02
C GLY A 139 9.93 10.16 -4.32
N PHE A 140 9.05 10.01 -3.33
CA PHE A 140 7.59 10.03 -3.50
C PHE A 140 7.09 11.19 -4.36
N THR A 141 7.58 12.41 -4.10
CA THR A 141 7.22 13.60 -4.89
C THR A 141 7.69 13.56 -6.33
N ASP A 142 8.80 12.88 -6.64
CA ASP A 142 9.31 12.80 -8.00
C ASP A 142 8.34 12.03 -8.90
N GLY A 143 7.78 10.94 -8.39
CA GLY A 143 6.76 10.17 -9.08
C GLY A 143 5.45 10.92 -9.25
N ILE A 144 5.00 11.61 -8.21
CA ILE A 144 3.82 12.49 -8.28
C ILE A 144 4.03 13.54 -9.38
N ASN A 145 5.15 14.27 -9.35
CA ASN A 145 5.45 15.32 -10.31
C ASN A 145 5.54 14.78 -11.75
N ALA A 146 6.12 13.60 -11.95
CA ALA A 146 6.16 12.96 -13.27
C ALA A 146 4.74 12.73 -13.81
N ARG A 147 3.84 12.17 -13.00
CA ARG A 147 2.47 11.86 -13.41
C ARG A 147 1.58 13.09 -13.58
N LEU A 148 1.64 14.04 -12.65
CA LEU A 148 0.92 15.32 -12.73
C LEU A 148 1.42 16.14 -13.93
N GLY A 149 2.73 16.09 -14.21
CA GLY A 149 3.32 16.73 -15.38
C GLY A 149 2.76 16.21 -16.70
N ARG A 150 2.51 14.90 -16.81
CA ARG A 150 1.77 14.33 -17.95
C ARG A 150 0.34 14.85 -18.02
N ALA A 151 -0.41 14.74 -16.91
CA ALA A 151 -1.81 15.15 -16.87
C ALA A 151 -2.01 16.61 -17.35
N ASN A 152 -1.15 17.51 -16.89
CA ASN A 152 -1.15 18.92 -17.25
C ASN A 152 -0.82 19.16 -18.74
N ARG A 153 0.17 18.45 -19.27
CA ARG A 153 0.60 18.58 -20.66
C ARG A 153 -0.47 18.05 -21.62
N ASP A 154 -1.13 16.97 -21.24
CA ASP A 154 -2.05 16.24 -22.11
C ASP A 154 -3.52 16.68 -21.89
N GLY A 155 -3.77 17.53 -20.88
CA GLY A 155 -5.08 18.12 -20.60
C GLY A 155 -6.08 17.11 -20.06
N GLU A 156 -5.62 16.21 -19.18
CA GLU A 156 -6.40 15.05 -18.72
C GLU A 156 -7.51 15.40 -17.72
N LEU A 157 -7.46 16.57 -17.05
CA LEU A 157 -8.47 16.94 -16.07
C LEU A 157 -9.72 17.54 -16.72
N PRO A 158 -10.91 17.37 -16.11
CA PRO A 158 -12.16 17.91 -16.62
C PRO A 158 -12.13 19.43 -16.80
N GLY A 159 -12.75 19.91 -17.88
CA GLY A 159 -12.75 21.33 -18.24
C GLY A 159 -11.38 21.87 -18.69
N GLY A 160 -10.38 21.00 -18.87
CA GLY A 160 -9.00 21.40 -19.23
C GLY A 160 -8.22 22.02 -18.07
N ARG A 161 -8.66 21.80 -16.82
CA ARG A 161 -7.99 22.29 -15.61
C ARG A 161 -6.55 21.78 -15.53
N GLN A 162 -5.69 22.54 -14.87
CA GLN A 162 -4.38 22.08 -14.44
C GLN A 162 -4.49 21.45 -13.05
N VAL A 163 -3.54 20.59 -12.71
CA VAL A 163 -3.34 20.06 -11.37
C VAL A 163 -2.07 20.63 -10.77
N GLU A 164 -2.14 21.06 -9.51
CA GLU A 164 -1.02 21.64 -8.78
C GLU A 164 -0.80 20.91 -7.46
N LEU A 165 0.44 20.47 -7.22
CA LEU A 165 0.87 20.00 -5.91
C LEU A 165 1.28 21.22 -5.07
N VAL A 166 0.39 21.65 -4.16
CA VAL A 166 0.57 22.92 -3.44
C VAL A 166 1.34 22.78 -2.14
N GLN A 167 1.33 21.59 -1.55
CA GLN A 167 2.10 21.27 -0.35
C GLN A 167 2.60 19.82 -0.39
N TYR A 168 3.77 19.63 0.20
CA TYR A 168 4.36 18.34 0.51
C TYR A 168 4.85 18.32 1.95
N VAL A 169 4.56 17.23 2.68
CA VAL A 169 4.99 17.04 4.08
C VAL A 169 5.73 15.71 4.25
N ASP A 170 6.96 15.78 4.76
CA ASP A 170 7.61 14.63 5.40
C ASP A 170 7.16 14.57 6.85
N ASP A 171 6.54 13.46 7.25
CA ASP A 171 6.07 13.24 8.61
C ASP A 171 7.18 12.85 9.60
N GLY A 172 8.40 12.58 9.12
CA GLY A 172 9.52 12.24 9.98
C GLY A 172 9.31 10.96 10.80
N SER A 173 8.42 10.06 10.35
CA SER A 173 7.96 8.88 11.10
C SER A 173 7.24 9.20 12.41
N ASP A 174 6.61 10.39 12.50
CA ASP A 174 5.88 10.85 13.68
C ASP A 174 4.37 10.99 13.39
N PRO A 175 3.49 10.24 14.10
CA PRO A 175 2.05 10.30 13.88
C PRO A 175 1.43 11.70 14.08
N GLN A 176 1.98 12.52 14.98
CA GLN A 176 1.46 13.86 15.24
C GLN A 176 1.84 14.82 14.10
N ALA A 177 3.07 14.73 13.59
CA ALA A 177 3.51 15.48 12.41
C ALA A 177 2.71 15.08 11.16
N ASN A 178 2.41 13.79 11.00
CA ASN A 178 1.53 13.27 9.95
C ASN A 178 0.15 13.94 10.01
N PHE A 179 -0.50 13.91 11.18
CA PHE A 179 -1.80 14.56 11.41
C PHE A 179 -1.77 16.08 11.18
N GLU A 180 -0.74 16.76 11.69
CA GLU A 180 -0.60 18.22 11.51
C GLU A 180 -0.38 18.62 10.06
N GLY A 181 0.34 17.79 9.29
CA GLY A 181 0.52 17.93 7.86
C GLY A 181 -0.82 17.86 7.11
N ALA A 182 -1.59 16.79 7.37
CA ALA A 182 -2.93 16.63 6.82
C ALA A 182 -3.84 17.82 7.14
N ARG A 183 -3.90 18.22 8.43
CA ARG A 183 -4.71 19.36 8.87
C ARG A 183 -4.28 20.66 8.19
N SER A 184 -2.98 20.92 8.05
CA SER A 184 -2.49 22.12 7.36
C SER A 184 -2.94 22.16 5.90
N MET A 185 -2.84 21.02 5.19
CA MET A 185 -3.24 20.94 3.79
C MET A 185 -4.74 21.21 3.61
N VAL A 186 -5.56 20.71 4.53
CA VAL A 186 -7.03 20.88 4.50
C VAL A 186 -7.43 22.30 4.91
N GLU A 187 -6.92 22.81 6.02
CA GLU A 187 -7.37 24.08 6.62
C GLU A 187 -6.71 25.33 6.02
N ASN A 188 -5.41 25.26 5.65
CA ASN A 188 -4.65 26.42 5.17
C ASN A 188 -4.50 26.42 3.65
N ASP A 189 -4.14 25.27 3.10
CA ASP A 189 -3.93 25.12 1.66
C ASP A 189 -5.19 24.72 0.92
N GLU A 190 -6.29 24.44 1.63
CA GLU A 190 -7.60 24.16 1.04
C GLU A 190 -7.50 23.17 -0.13
N VAL A 191 -6.78 22.06 0.05
CA VAL A 191 -6.61 21.05 -1.01
C VAL A 191 -7.91 20.29 -1.26
N PHE A 192 -8.08 19.85 -2.52
CA PHE A 192 -9.18 18.96 -2.88
C PHE A 192 -8.92 17.56 -2.33
N GLY A 193 -7.73 17.00 -2.61
CA GLY A 193 -7.32 15.66 -2.17
C GLY A 193 -5.84 15.57 -1.85
N ILE A 194 -5.43 14.46 -1.24
CA ILE A 194 -4.06 14.23 -0.75
C ILE A 194 -3.52 12.89 -1.25
N MET A 195 -2.28 12.88 -1.77
CA MET A 195 -1.55 11.63 -2.01
C MET A 195 -0.71 11.28 -0.78
N VAL A 196 -0.85 10.07 -0.24
CA VAL A 196 -0.22 9.68 1.02
C VAL A 196 0.38 8.28 0.99
N THR A 197 1.59 8.13 1.53
CA THR A 197 2.17 6.83 1.87
C THR A 197 2.99 6.93 3.16
N SER A 198 2.57 6.25 4.22
CA SER A 198 3.26 6.30 5.51
C SER A 198 2.73 5.22 6.43
N ALA A 199 3.63 4.56 7.17
CA ALA A 199 3.25 3.60 8.20
C ALA A 199 2.66 4.29 9.45
N VAL A 200 2.77 5.61 9.55
CA VAL A 200 2.18 6.42 10.64
C VAL A 200 0.93 7.19 10.21
N SER A 201 0.39 6.92 9.02
CA SER A 201 -0.95 7.37 8.60
C SER A 201 -2.05 6.55 9.29
N LEU A 202 -2.15 6.74 10.60
CA LEU A 202 -3.07 6.05 11.51
C LEU A 202 -4.48 6.68 11.49
N PRO A 203 -5.50 6.04 12.11
CA PRO A 203 -6.88 6.54 12.13
C PRO A 203 -7.02 8.02 12.50
N GLN A 204 -6.19 8.55 13.40
CA GLN A 204 -6.19 9.99 13.73
C GLN A 204 -6.09 10.89 12.49
N THR A 205 -5.28 10.52 11.50
CA THR A 205 -5.14 11.26 10.24
C THR A 205 -6.22 10.87 9.24
N THR A 206 -6.41 9.56 8.99
CA THR A 206 -7.29 9.09 7.93
C THR A 206 -8.77 9.35 8.21
N ASP A 207 -9.17 9.28 9.48
CA ASP A 207 -10.54 9.61 9.90
C ASP A 207 -10.77 11.12 9.81
N TYR A 208 -9.78 11.94 10.19
CA TYR A 208 -9.87 13.40 9.98
C TYR A 208 -10.05 13.76 8.50
N LEU A 209 -9.32 13.11 7.59
CA LEU A 209 -9.48 13.34 6.15
C LEU A 209 -10.88 12.92 5.67
N ALA A 210 -11.37 11.76 6.11
CA ALA A 210 -12.70 11.27 5.77
C ALA A 210 -13.82 12.18 6.33
N GLU A 211 -13.73 12.58 7.59
CA GLU A 211 -14.65 13.51 8.25
C GLU A 211 -14.71 14.88 7.54
N ASN A 212 -13.59 15.32 6.93
CA ASN A 212 -13.51 16.56 6.16
C ASN A 212 -13.75 16.35 4.65
N GLN A 213 -14.16 15.15 4.25
CA GLN A 213 -14.47 14.77 2.87
C GLN A 213 -13.30 15.06 1.91
N VAL A 214 -12.08 14.72 2.33
CA VAL A 214 -10.86 14.87 1.55
C VAL A 214 -10.49 13.50 0.99
N PRO A 215 -10.67 13.23 -0.30
CA PRO A 215 -10.20 11.98 -0.88
C PRO A 215 -8.68 11.89 -0.75
N PHE A 216 -8.19 10.73 -0.33
CA PHE A 216 -6.77 10.47 -0.30
C PHE A 216 -6.41 9.20 -1.06
N THR A 217 -5.37 9.28 -1.88
CA THR A 217 -4.87 8.14 -2.66
C THR A 217 -3.48 7.73 -2.19
N GLY A 218 -3.15 6.44 -2.30
CA GLY A 218 -1.91 5.96 -1.70
C GLY A 218 -1.61 4.50 -1.95
N TRP A 219 -0.66 3.98 -1.16
CA TRP A 219 -0.43 2.55 -1.03
C TRP A 219 -1.36 2.00 0.06
N GLY A 220 -2.26 1.09 -0.29
CA GLY A 220 -3.42 0.70 0.53
C GLY A 220 -3.14 -0.24 1.71
N PHE A 221 -1.96 -0.18 2.31
CA PHE A 221 -1.53 -1.08 3.39
C PHE A 221 -1.95 -0.61 4.80
N MET A 222 -2.49 0.60 4.93
CA MET A 222 -2.94 1.17 6.21
C MET A 222 -4.46 1.07 6.36
N PRO A 223 -5.01 0.98 7.59
CA PRO A 223 -6.44 0.75 7.83
C PRO A 223 -7.37 1.78 7.19
N GLY A 224 -6.93 3.04 7.06
CA GLY A 224 -7.75 4.10 6.46
C GLY A 224 -8.05 3.93 4.97
N PHE A 225 -7.36 3.03 4.27
CA PHE A 225 -7.65 2.66 2.87
C PHE A 225 -8.71 1.55 2.74
N CYS A 226 -9.24 1.10 3.86
CA CYS A 226 -10.18 0.00 3.95
C CYS A 226 -11.52 0.46 4.53
N ALA A 227 -12.58 -0.29 4.25
CA ALA A 227 -13.86 -0.14 4.91
C ALA A 227 -13.68 -0.18 6.44
N PRO A 228 -14.37 0.69 7.19
CA PRO A 228 -15.52 1.51 6.79
C PRO A 228 -15.16 2.88 6.16
N ASN A 229 -13.89 3.19 5.93
CA ASN A 229 -13.49 4.49 5.38
C ASN A 229 -13.70 4.53 3.86
N ASP A 230 -14.65 5.33 3.39
CA ASP A 230 -14.99 5.46 1.95
C ASP A 230 -14.19 6.58 1.23
N TRP A 231 -13.25 7.25 1.90
CA TRP A 231 -12.45 8.37 1.35
C TRP A 231 -10.98 8.03 1.08
N GLY A 232 -10.54 6.85 1.54
CA GLY A 232 -9.20 6.33 1.29
C GLY A 232 -9.17 5.38 0.09
N PHE A 233 -8.24 5.61 -0.84
CA PHE A 233 -8.17 4.85 -2.09
C PHE A 233 -6.74 4.35 -2.38
N GLY A 234 -6.52 3.05 -2.20
CA GLY A 234 -5.24 2.42 -2.55
C GLY A 234 -5.11 2.15 -4.05
N PHE A 235 -3.95 2.40 -4.68
CA PHE A 235 -3.72 1.94 -6.06
C PHE A 235 -3.72 0.41 -6.20
N ASN A 236 -3.73 -0.28 -5.08
CA ASN A 236 -3.83 -1.73 -4.91
C ASN A 236 -4.97 -2.11 -3.95
N GLY A 237 -6.01 -1.27 -3.86
CA GLY A 237 -7.18 -1.49 -3.01
C GLY A 237 -6.86 -1.56 -1.51
N CYS A 238 -7.75 -2.16 -0.74
CA CYS A 238 -7.57 -2.48 0.68
C CYS A 238 -6.60 -3.67 0.86
N LEU A 239 -5.31 -3.43 0.62
CA LEU A 239 -4.26 -4.45 0.60
C LEU A 239 -4.23 -5.30 1.87
N SER A 240 -4.36 -4.65 3.03
CA SER A 240 -4.22 -5.29 4.34
C SER A 240 -5.56 -5.61 5.02
N GLY A 241 -6.67 -5.61 4.27
CA GLY A 241 -8.01 -5.79 4.82
C GLY A 241 -8.19 -7.05 5.68
N TYR A 242 -7.66 -8.18 5.23
CA TYR A 242 -7.70 -9.44 5.99
C TYR A 242 -7.01 -9.29 7.35
N ALA A 243 -5.83 -8.68 7.38
CA ALA A 243 -5.07 -8.49 8.60
C ALA A 243 -5.73 -7.50 9.57
N PHE A 244 -6.51 -6.54 9.05
CA PHE A 244 -7.31 -5.61 9.85
C PHE A 244 -8.70 -6.13 10.22
N GLY A 245 -9.04 -7.37 9.82
CA GLY A 245 -10.34 -7.98 10.14
C GLY A 245 -11.52 -7.34 9.41
N VAL A 246 -11.27 -6.73 8.24
CA VAL A 246 -12.32 -6.18 7.39
C VAL A 246 -13.22 -7.32 6.91
N GLU A 247 -14.52 -7.19 7.12
CA GLU A 247 -15.48 -8.25 6.77
C GLU A 247 -15.52 -8.44 5.25
N GLY A 248 -15.27 -9.68 4.80
CA GLY A 248 -15.24 -10.04 3.37
C GLY A 248 -13.88 -9.85 2.70
N ALA A 249 -12.85 -9.40 3.41
CA ALA A 249 -11.50 -9.33 2.87
C ALA A 249 -10.85 -10.72 2.79
N ASP A 250 -10.25 -11.02 1.63
CA ASP A 250 -9.46 -12.23 1.40
C ASP A 250 -7.98 -12.01 1.79
N PRO A 251 -7.25 -13.05 2.24
CA PRO A 251 -5.80 -12.95 2.34
C PRO A 251 -5.19 -12.77 0.94
N LEU A 252 -4.12 -11.99 0.83
CA LEU A 252 -3.38 -11.77 -0.41
C LEU A 252 -2.65 -13.04 -0.85
N VAL A 253 -3.28 -13.86 -1.68
CA VAL A 253 -2.69 -15.13 -2.10
C VAL A 253 -1.54 -14.92 -3.09
N SER A 254 -1.46 -13.78 -3.77
CA SER A 254 -0.38 -13.46 -4.71
C SER A 254 1.02 -13.57 -4.09
N VAL A 255 1.19 -13.08 -2.85
CA VAL A 255 2.50 -13.11 -2.16
C VAL A 255 2.94 -14.53 -1.78
N GLN A 256 2.04 -15.51 -1.88
CA GLN A 256 2.33 -16.94 -1.78
C GLN A 256 2.45 -17.58 -3.16
N ASN A 257 1.47 -17.37 -4.03
CA ASN A 257 1.35 -18.07 -5.31
C ASN A 257 2.50 -17.74 -6.25
N ILE A 258 3.07 -16.53 -6.18
CA ILE A 258 4.27 -16.19 -6.94
C ILE A 258 5.45 -17.13 -6.62
N TRP A 259 5.55 -17.61 -5.38
CA TRP A 259 6.57 -18.58 -5.00
C TRP A 259 6.24 -19.98 -5.45
N TYR A 260 4.97 -20.39 -5.40
CA TYR A 260 4.55 -21.67 -5.96
C TYR A 260 4.82 -21.75 -7.46
N ASP A 261 4.55 -20.68 -8.19
CA ASP A 261 4.87 -20.56 -9.62
C ASP A 261 6.38 -20.60 -9.84
N PHE A 262 7.15 -19.88 -9.03
CA PHE A 262 8.62 -19.84 -9.10
C PHE A 262 9.25 -21.22 -8.86
N PHE A 263 8.81 -21.95 -7.83
CA PHE A 263 9.31 -23.29 -7.51
C PHE A 263 8.70 -24.39 -8.40
N GLY A 264 7.57 -24.11 -9.05
CA GLY A 264 6.79 -25.10 -9.81
C GLY A 264 6.16 -26.19 -8.93
N THR A 265 6.00 -25.92 -7.63
CA THR A 265 5.43 -26.83 -6.63
C THR A 265 4.90 -26.05 -5.44
N GLU A 266 3.84 -26.56 -4.82
CA GLU A 266 3.32 -26.04 -3.55
C GLU A 266 4.03 -26.64 -2.33
N ASP A 267 4.78 -27.74 -2.51
CA ASP A 267 5.48 -28.45 -1.43
C ASP A 267 6.82 -27.77 -1.09
N ILE A 268 6.73 -26.60 -0.45
CA ILE A 268 7.86 -25.82 0.06
C ILE A 268 7.69 -25.52 1.55
N VAL A 269 8.80 -25.36 2.25
CA VAL A 269 8.89 -24.91 3.64
C VAL A 269 9.39 -23.46 3.68
N VAL A 270 8.72 -22.62 4.44
CA VAL A 270 8.97 -21.16 4.47
C VAL A 270 9.38 -20.70 5.86
N GLY A 271 10.44 -19.90 5.94
CA GLY A 271 10.84 -19.18 7.15
C GLY A 271 10.57 -17.69 7.00
N ILE A 272 9.98 -17.04 8.01
CA ILE A 272 9.58 -15.64 7.93
C ILE A 272 10.11 -14.83 9.12
N PHE A 273 10.64 -13.65 8.83
CA PHE A 273 11.00 -12.63 9.81
C PHE A 273 10.17 -11.36 9.59
N ASN A 274 9.39 -10.95 10.59
CA ASN A 274 8.53 -9.77 10.57
C ASN A 274 9.13 -8.63 11.39
N SER A 275 8.90 -7.36 11.03
CA SER A 275 9.19 -6.23 11.92
C SER A 275 8.41 -6.32 13.24
N ASP A 276 9.04 -5.95 14.34
CA ASP A 276 8.36 -5.85 15.64
C ASP A 276 7.61 -4.50 15.78
N ASP A 277 6.61 -4.31 14.92
CA ASP A 277 5.68 -3.18 14.90
C ASP A 277 4.28 -3.63 14.43
N ASP A 278 3.32 -2.70 14.34
CA ASP A 278 1.93 -3.03 13.98
C ASP A 278 1.83 -3.62 12.56
N ALA A 279 2.62 -3.11 11.61
CA ALA A 279 2.69 -3.64 10.25
C ALA A 279 3.21 -5.08 10.22
N GLY A 280 4.29 -5.38 10.95
CA GLY A 280 4.83 -6.72 11.01
C GLY A 280 3.94 -7.70 11.78
N ARG A 281 3.14 -7.24 12.76
CA ARG A 281 2.11 -8.07 13.42
C ARG A 281 0.95 -8.41 12.48
N ALA A 282 0.54 -7.45 11.65
CA ALA A 282 -0.44 -7.69 10.58
C ALA A 282 0.10 -8.70 9.55
N GLY A 283 1.36 -8.54 9.13
CA GLY A 283 2.07 -9.49 8.27
C GLY A 283 2.14 -10.89 8.88
N HIS A 284 2.58 -11.01 10.13
CA HIS A 284 2.65 -12.29 10.84
C HIS A 284 1.32 -13.03 10.82
N ALA A 285 0.20 -12.36 11.13
CA ALA A 285 -1.13 -12.97 11.10
C ALA A 285 -1.54 -13.43 9.69
N LEU A 286 -1.26 -12.61 8.67
CA LEU A 286 -1.49 -12.99 7.27
C LEU A 286 -0.69 -14.24 6.89
N TYR A 287 0.59 -14.31 7.27
CA TYR A 287 1.48 -15.41 6.90
C TYR A 287 1.16 -16.72 7.61
N GLU A 288 0.67 -16.69 8.87
CA GLU A 288 0.14 -17.88 9.54
C GLU A 288 -1.00 -18.52 8.74
N THR A 289 -1.89 -17.70 8.18
CA THR A 289 -2.98 -18.18 7.34
C THR A 289 -2.48 -18.69 5.99
N LEU A 290 -1.67 -17.89 5.28
CA LEU A 290 -1.19 -18.26 3.94
C LEU A 290 -0.34 -19.53 3.98
N TRP A 291 0.62 -19.61 4.90
CA TRP A 291 1.61 -20.69 4.96
C TRP A 291 1.26 -21.76 6.00
N ALA A 292 -0.02 -21.91 6.33
CA ALA A 292 -0.49 -22.88 7.31
C ALA A 292 0.07 -24.29 7.03
N GLY A 293 0.79 -24.85 8.02
CA GLY A 293 1.43 -26.17 7.93
C GLY A 293 2.72 -26.23 7.09
N LYS A 294 3.22 -25.09 6.59
CA LYS A 294 4.45 -24.95 5.79
C LYS A 294 5.51 -24.06 6.43
N LEU A 295 5.20 -23.42 7.56
CA LEU A 295 6.14 -22.55 8.27
C LEU A 295 7.19 -23.36 9.04
N ALA A 296 8.47 -23.12 8.72
CA ALA A 296 9.60 -23.50 9.57
C ALA A 296 9.68 -22.60 10.81
N PHE A 297 9.46 -21.29 10.61
CA PHE A 297 9.40 -20.28 11.66
C PHE A 297 8.67 -19.03 11.13
N ASN A 298 8.12 -18.22 12.04
CA ASN A 298 7.45 -16.96 11.75
C ASN A 298 7.74 -15.99 12.92
N ASP A 299 8.94 -15.42 12.92
CA ASP A 299 9.51 -14.71 14.07
C ASP A 299 9.55 -13.19 13.86
N PHE A 300 9.85 -12.45 14.94
CA PHE A 300 9.98 -10.99 14.91
C PHE A 300 11.44 -10.51 14.97
N VAL A 301 11.71 -9.40 14.31
CA VAL A 301 13.01 -8.70 14.30
C VAL A 301 12.87 -7.24 14.76
N PRO A 302 13.86 -6.67 15.47
CA PRO A 302 13.80 -5.27 15.90
C PRO A 302 13.78 -4.32 14.69
N THR A 303 12.92 -3.31 14.75
CA THR A 303 12.87 -2.24 13.76
C THR A 303 14.06 -1.29 13.89
N ALA A 304 14.41 -0.59 12.81
CA ALA A 304 15.42 0.45 12.84
C ALA A 304 15.15 1.53 13.92
N SER A 305 13.90 1.92 14.12
CA SER A 305 13.48 2.89 15.15
C SER A 305 13.65 2.35 16.58
N ALA A 306 13.57 1.04 16.77
CA ALA A 306 13.84 0.35 18.04
C ALA A 306 15.31 -0.04 18.24
N GLY A 307 16.23 0.52 17.43
CA GLY A 307 17.67 0.27 17.51
C GLY A 307 18.20 -0.79 16.53
N GLY A 308 17.33 -1.39 15.72
CA GLY A 308 17.67 -2.27 14.61
C GLY A 308 18.34 -3.59 14.98
N ILE A 309 18.76 -4.32 13.95
CA ILE A 309 19.47 -5.60 14.10
C ILE A 309 20.95 -5.32 14.35
N THR A 310 21.36 -5.39 15.63
CA THR A 310 22.76 -5.19 16.04
C THR A 310 23.59 -6.48 16.01
N ASP A 311 22.94 -7.63 16.26
CA ASP A 311 23.54 -8.95 16.15
C ASP A 311 22.64 -9.89 15.33
N PRO A 312 23.01 -10.18 14.07
CA PRO A 312 22.23 -11.03 13.18
C PRO A 312 22.44 -12.53 13.42
N THR A 313 23.40 -12.93 14.26
CA THR A 313 23.84 -14.33 14.42
C THR A 313 22.69 -15.25 14.79
N ARG A 314 21.76 -14.80 15.63
CA ARG A 314 20.61 -15.61 16.04
C ARG A 314 19.69 -15.94 14.87
N PHE A 315 19.44 -14.98 13.98
CA PHE A 315 18.53 -15.14 12.84
C PHE A 315 19.16 -16.04 11.77
N VAL A 316 20.46 -15.87 11.53
CA VAL A 316 21.23 -16.77 10.66
C VAL A 316 21.19 -18.20 11.20
N ASN A 317 21.38 -18.39 12.51
CA ASN A 317 21.32 -19.72 13.11
C ASN A 317 19.93 -20.35 12.97
N THR A 318 18.84 -19.59 13.15
CA THR A 318 17.47 -20.09 12.91
C THR A 318 17.30 -20.59 11.48
N VAL A 319 17.76 -19.83 10.48
CA VAL A 319 17.70 -20.23 9.06
C VAL A 319 18.50 -21.51 8.81
N LEU A 320 19.73 -21.59 9.32
CA LEU A 320 20.60 -22.76 9.13
C LEU A 320 20.13 -23.99 9.91
N GLU A 321 19.42 -23.81 11.04
CA GLU A 321 18.88 -24.91 11.84
C GLU A 321 17.62 -25.52 11.22
N HIS A 322 16.76 -24.69 10.62
CA HIS A 322 15.48 -25.13 10.09
C HIS A 322 15.50 -25.40 8.59
N GLU A 323 16.54 -24.93 7.88
CA GLU A 323 16.79 -25.19 6.45
C GLU A 323 15.54 -24.97 5.56
N PRO A 324 14.83 -23.82 5.66
CA PRO A 324 13.63 -23.60 4.83
C PRO A 324 14.01 -23.52 3.34
N ASP A 325 13.06 -23.84 2.46
CA ASP A 325 13.24 -23.66 1.00
C ASP A 325 13.22 -22.18 0.61
N LEU A 326 12.57 -21.33 1.41
CA LEU A 326 12.44 -19.89 1.19
C LEU A 326 12.53 -19.12 2.52
N VAL A 327 13.26 -18.01 2.54
CA VAL A 327 13.21 -17.03 3.63
C VAL A 327 12.56 -15.73 3.16
N ILE A 328 11.51 -15.30 3.85
CA ILE A 328 10.83 -14.01 3.64
C ILE A 328 11.18 -13.04 4.77
N LEU A 329 11.59 -11.84 4.41
CA LEU A 329 11.90 -10.74 5.33
C LEU A 329 10.82 -9.67 5.16
N SER A 330 9.79 -9.73 6.01
CA SER A 330 8.72 -8.73 6.10
C SER A 330 9.09 -7.67 7.14
N THR A 331 10.17 -6.94 6.89
CA THR A 331 10.76 -5.98 7.83
C THR A 331 11.20 -4.70 7.13
N ASP A 332 11.66 -3.71 7.89
CA ASP A 332 12.12 -2.43 7.36
C ASP A 332 13.34 -2.56 6.42
N PHE A 333 13.58 -1.52 5.62
CA PHE A 333 14.62 -1.50 4.59
C PHE A 333 16.02 -1.86 5.13
N ALA A 334 16.39 -1.35 6.31
CA ALA A 334 17.71 -1.59 6.90
C ALA A 334 17.81 -3.03 7.46
N GLY A 335 16.75 -3.52 8.10
CA GLY A 335 16.63 -4.90 8.56
C GLY A 335 16.75 -5.90 7.40
N ALA A 336 16.04 -5.64 6.30
CA ALA A 336 16.03 -6.48 5.11
C ALA A 336 17.43 -6.58 4.46
N ILE A 337 18.13 -5.45 4.27
CA ILE A 337 19.51 -5.44 3.77
C ILE A 337 20.44 -6.23 4.70
N THR A 338 20.34 -6.01 6.02
CA THR A 338 21.20 -6.66 7.02
C THR A 338 21.01 -8.18 6.99
N LEU A 339 19.76 -8.65 6.98
CA LEU A 339 19.45 -10.07 6.98
C LEU A 339 19.79 -10.73 5.64
N LYS A 340 19.48 -10.12 4.50
CA LYS A 340 19.91 -10.64 3.18
C LYS A 340 21.41 -10.86 3.12
N ALA A 341 22.19 -9.84 3.44
CA ALA A 341 23.65 -9.93 3.38
C ALA A 341 24.21 -11.00 4.33
N THR A 342 23.66 -11.11 5.55
CA THR A 342 24.18 -12.02 6.58
C THR A 342 23.74 -13.47 6.35
N ILE A 343 22.51 -13.70 5.87
CA ILE A 343 22.04 -15.02 5.47
C ILE A 343 22.81 -15.49 4.23
N ALA A 344 23.00 -14.64 3.22
CA ALA A 344 23.80 -14.99 2.03
C ALA A 344 25.26 -15.33 2.40
N ALA A 345 25.87 -14.55 3.30
CA ALA A 345 27.23 -14.82 3.77
C ALA A 345 27.36 -16.10 4.62
N SER A 346 26.25 -16.63 5.14
CA SER A 346 26.25 -17.85 5.96
C SER A 346 26.39 -19.15 5.15
N GLY A 347 26.20 -19.07 3.83
CA GLY A 347 26.20 -20.22 2.92
C GLY A 347 24.82 -20.87 2.72
N TYR A 348 23.74 -20.23 3.19
CA TYR A 348 22.38 -20.60 2.79
C TYR A 348 22.20 -20.40 1.28
N GLU A 349 21.72 -21.41 0.57
CA GLU A 349 21.59 -21.41 -0.90
C GLU A 349 20.16 -21.14 -1.39
N GLY A 350 19.17 -21.10 -0.48
CA GLY A 350 17.78 -20.82 -0.85
C GLY A 350 17.53 -19.34 -1.13
N PRO A 351 16.42 -19.00 -1.81
CA PRO A 351 16.00 -17.63 -2.01
C PRO A 351 15.75 -16.90 -0.69
N VAL A 352 16.23 -15.66 -0.61
CA VAL A 352 15.91 -14.71 0.46
C VAL A 352 15.22 -13.51 -0.17
N ALA A 353 13.98 -13.26 0.25
CA ALA A 353 13.11 -12.25 -0.33
C ALA A 353 12.66 -11.20 0.69
N ASP A 354 12.34 -10.00 0.22
CA ASP A 354 11.66 -8.97 1.01
C ASP A 354 10.72 -8.13 0.12
N TYR A 355 10.08 -7.12 0.70
CA TYR A 355 9.11 -6.26 0.02
C TYR A 355 9.55 -4.81 -0.18
N LEU A 356 10.72 -4.41 0.35
CA LEU A 356 11.11 -3.00 0.47
C LEU A 356 12.41 -2.65 -0.26
N THR A 357 13.24 -3.64 -0.57
CA THR A 357 14.54 -3.43 -1.20
C THR A 357 14.44 -3.38 -2.72
N TYR A 358 13.27 -3.17 -3.33
CA TYR A 358 13.19 -2.92 -4.77
C TYR A 358 13.46 -1.45 -5.10
N VAL A 359 14.72 -1.08 -5.32
CA VAL A 359 15.15 0.32 -5.54
C VAL A 359 15.92 0.47 -6.86
N PRO A 360 15.23 0.48 -8.03
CA PRO A 360 15.87 0.47 -9.34
C PRO A 360 17.06 1.42 -9.49
N GLY A 361 18.16 0.91 -10.06
CA GLY A 361 19.40 1.64 -10.27
C GLY A 361 20.25 1.92 -9.02
N LEU A 362 19.71 1.80 -7.80
CA LEU A 362 20.47 2.05 -6.59
C LEU A 362 21.57 1.01 -6.34
N PRO A 363 21.35 -0.32 -6.50
CA PRO A 363 22.40 -1.33 -6.36
C PRO A 363 23.62 -1.06 -7.27
N GLY A 364 23.39 -0.66 -8.53
CA GLY A 364 24.47 -0.40 -9.49
C GLY A 364 25.23 0.91 -9.21
N SER A 365 24.63 1.84 -8.48
CA SER A 365 25.26 3.11 -8.09
C SER A 365 25.94 3.08 -6.71
N SER A 366 25.62 2.08 -5.88
CA SER A 366 26.18 1.87 -4.54
C SER A 366 26.78 0.46 -4.43
N PRO A 367 28.11 0.30 -4.60
CA PRO A 367 28.75 -1.01 -4.58
C PRO A 367 28.47 -1.84 -3.32
N ASP A 368 28.45 -1.20 -2.15
CA ASP A 368 28.18 -1.88 -0.87
C ASP A 368 26.73 -2.39 -0.81
N LEU A 369 25.76 -1.61 -1.31
CA LEU A 369 24.37 -2.04 -1.38
C LEU A 369 24.18 -3.15 -2.43
N GLY A 370 24.78 -3.00 -3.61
CA GLY A 370 24.76 -4.02 -4.65
C GLY A 370 25.29 -5.35 -4.14
N GLN A 371 26.44 -5.34 -3.43
CA GLN A 371 26.97 -6.54 -2.80
C GLN A 371 26.04 -7.12 -1.72
N ALA A 372 25.43 -6.27 -0.89
CA ALA A 372 24.54 -6.72 0.18
C ALA A 372 23.24 -7.36 -0.32
N LEU A 373 22.75 -6.93 -1.49
CA LEU A 373 21.51 -7.42 -2.08
C LEU A 373 21.71 -8.51 -3.14
N GLU A 374 22.95 -8.74 -3.61
CA GLU A 374 23.27 -9.68 -4.70
C GLU A 374 22.65 -11.06 -4.49
N GLY A 375 21.96 -11.57 -5.52
CA GLY A 375 21.24 -12.85 -5.50
C GLY A 375 19.91 -12.82 -4.74
N GLY A 376 19.66 -11.79 -3.92
CA GLY A 376 18.42 -11.61 -3.19
C GLY A 376 17.24 -11.18 -4.06
N TYR A 377 16.04 -11.55 -3.63
CA TYR A 377 14.79 -11.27 -4.33
C TYR A 377 14.02 -10.13 -3.67
N ALA A 378 13.28 -9.34 -4.45
CA ALA A 378 12.29 -8.42 -3.93
C ALA A 378 10.94 -8.69 -4.59
N VAL A 379 9.92 -8.94 -3.77
CA VAL A 379 8.52 -9.05 -4.19
C VAL A 379 7.94 -7.64 -4.22
N THR A 380 7.34 -7.25 -5.33
CA THR A 380 6.90 -5.87 -5.58
C THR A 380 5.42 -5.80 -5.89
N GLN A 381 4.75 -4.82 -5.28
CA GLN A 381 3.34 -4.47 -5.56
C GLN A 381 3.19 -3.43 -6.67
N VAL A 382 4.29 -3.09 -7.34
CA VAL A 382 4.30 -2.25 -8.56
C VAL A 382 5.03 -2.98 -9.69
N PRO A 383 4.63 -2.75 -10.96
CA PRO A 383 5.30 -3.33 -12.12
C PRO A 383 6.80 -3.00 -12.15
N PRO A 384 7.69 -4.00 -12.34
CA PRO A 384 9.12 -3.75 -12.46
C PRO A 384 9.46 -2.87 -13.66
N VAL A 385 10.25 -1.81 -13.45
CA VAL A 385 10.70 -0.91 -14.53
C VAL A 385 11.67 -1.58 -15.50
N GLU A 386 12.26 -2.71 -15.08
CA GLU A 386 13.10 -3.57 -15.90
C GLU A 386 12.33 -4.22 -17.07
N ASP A 387 10.99 -4.35 -16.98
CA ASP A 387 10.16 -4.77 -18.11
C ASP A 387 9.83 -3.60 -19.05
N ALA A 388 10.87 -2.91 -19.51
CA ALA A 388 10.77 -1.76 -20.41
C ALA A 388 10.17 -2.07 -21.80
N SER A 389 9.81 -3.34 -22.06
CA SER A 389 9.06 -3.74 -23.25
C SER A 389 7.59 -3.35 -23.18
N GLN A 390 7.05 -3.18 -21.96
CA GLN A 390 5.64 -2.88 -21.73
C GLN A 390 5.30 -1.41 -21.98
N PRO A 391 4.16 -1.11 -22.62
CA PRO A 391 3.71 0.26 -22.86
C PRO A 391 3.60 1.12 -21.59
N ALA A 392 3.06 0.57 -20.50
CA ALA A 392 2.92 1.31 -19.24
C ALA A 392 4.28 1.74 -18.68
N ILE A 393 5.28 0.85 -18.74
CA ILE A 393 6.64 1.12 -18.27
C ILE A 393 7.33 2.16 -19.17
N GLN A 394 7.16 2.08 -20.49
CA GLN A 394 7.71 3.08 -21.41
C GLN A 394 7.13 4.48 -21.15
N GLN A 395 5.82 4.57 -20.93
CA GLN A 395 5.17 5.82 -20.58
C GLN A 395 5.68 6.36 -19.24
N LEU A 396 5.76 5.50 -18.22
CA LEU A 396 6.29 5.85 -16.90
C LEU A 396 7.71 6.43 -17.02
N LEU A 397 8.62 5.72 -17.70
CA LEU A 397 10.00 6.18 -17.87
C LEU A 397 10.09 7.52 -18.62
N ALA A 398 9.24 7.74 -19.62
CA ALA A 398 9.18 9.02 -20.34
C ALA A 398 8.71 10.18 -19.45
N ASP A 399 7.77 9.92 -18.54
CA ASP A 399 7.27 10.93 -17.60
C ASP A 399 8.32 11.28 -16.54
N TYR A 400 9.08 10.30 -16.04
CA TYR A 400 10.25 10.56 -15.16
C TYR A 400 11.34 11.36 -15.87
N GLU A 401 11.65 11.02 -17.13
CA GLU A 401 12.62 11.77 -17.94
C GLU A 401 12.19 13.23 -18.11
N ALA A 402 10.89 13.49 -18.32
CA ALA A 402 10.34 14.84 -18.50
C ALA A 402 10.55 15.75 -17.28
N VAL A 403 10.63 15.18 -16.07
CA VAL A 403 10.91 15.92 -14.82
C VAL A 403 12.36 15.80 -14.35
N GLY A 404 13.20 15.07 -15.09
CA GLY A 404 14.61 14.88 -14.75
C GLY A 404 14.84 14.02 -13.51
N ALA A 405 13.91 13.11 -13.22
CA ALA A 405 13.98 12.16 -12.10
C ALA A 405 14.13 10.71 -12.60
N PHE A 406 14.29 9.78 -11.66
CA PHE A 406 14.41 8.35 -11.93
C PHE A 406 13.47 7.55 -11.03
N PRO A 407 12.94 6.42 -11.49
CA PRO A 407 12.08 5.58 -10.67
C PRO A 407 12.88 4.90 -9.54
N GLY A 408 12.41 5.05 -8.31
CA GLY A 408 12.73 4.23 -7.14
C GLY A 408 11.43 3.76 -6.47
N PHE A 409 11.50 2.94 -5.42
CA PHE A 409 10.29 2.40 -4.78
C PHE A 409 9.29 3.49 -4.36
N GLY A 410 9.74 4.45 -3.54
CA GLY A 410 8.90 5.54 -3.05
C GLY A 410 8.34 6.39 -4.18
N SER A 411 9.14 6.67 -5.21
CA SER A 411 8.65 7.42 -6.38
C SER A 411 7.62 6.62 -7.18
N LEU A 412 7.80 5.31 -7.38
CA LEU A 412 6.81 4.48 -8.08
C LEU A 412 5.48 4.47 -7.33
N VAL A 413 5.51 4.35 -6.00
CA VAL A 413 4.32 4.52 -5.14
C VAL A 413 3.66 5.87 -5.41
N GLY A 414 4.41 6.97 -5.40
CA GLY A 414 3.86 8.32 -5.68
C GLY A 414 3.28 8.48 -7.08
N TYR A 415 3.93 7.90 -8.10
CA TYR A 415 3.46 7.95 -9.48
C TYR A 415 2.10 7.26 -9.62
N TRP A 416 1.93 6.07 -9.05
CA TRP A 416 0.68 5.32 -9.15
C TRP A 416 -0.42 5.88 -8.24
N SER A 417 -0.10 6.45 -7.07
CA SER A 417 -1.05 7.20 -6.26
C SER A 417 -1.59 8.44 -7.00
N ALA A 418 -0.72 9.15 -7.71
CA ALA A 418 -1.13 10.28 -8.55
C ALA A 418 -1.96 9.82 -9.74
N ASP A 419 -1.61 8.70 -10.38
CA ASP A 419 -2.38 8.16 -11.51
C ASP A 419 -3.82 7.84 -11.11
N LEU A 420 -4.00 7.17 -9.97
CA LEU A 420 -5.32 6.89 -9.40
C LEU A 420 -6.11 8.18 -9.15
N MET A 421 -5.51 9.17 -8.49
CA MET A 421 -6.16 10.45 -8.18
C MET A 421 -6.62 11.18 -9.45
N ILE A 422 -5.77 11.22 -10.48
CA ILE A 422 -6.10 11.86 -11.76
C ILE A 422 -7.27 11.15 -12.44
N GLN A 423 -7.27 9.81 -12.48
CA GLN A 423 -8.37 9.07 -13.09
C GLN A 423 -9.70 9.28 -12.33
N MET A 424 -9.68 9.31 -11.00
CA MET A 424 -10.88 9.56 -10.18
C MET A 424 -11.42 10.98 -10.36
N ILE A 425 -10.54 11.99 -10.38
CA ILE A 425 -10.92 13.37 -10.67
C ILE A 425 -11.52 13.48 -12.08
N ALA A 426 -10.96 12.77 -13.06
CA ALA A 426 -11.50 12.75 -14.42
C ALA A 426 -12.90 12.12 -14.47
N ALA A 427 -13.14 11.04 -13.71
CA ALA A 427 -14.45 10.39 -13.64
C ALA A 427 -15.53 11.29 -13.01
N ALA A 428 -15.17 12.15 -12.06
CA ALA A 428 -16.09 13.09 -11.42
C ALA A 428 -16.61 14.20 -12.35
N GLY A 429 -15.97 14.43 -13.51
CA GLY A 429 -16.46 15.34 -14.54
C GLY A 429 -16.22 16.84 -14.28
N GLU A 430 -16.82 17.69 -15.13
CA GLU A 430 -16.53 19.13 -15.16
C GLU A 430 -17.01 19.90 -13.91
N ASP A 431 -18.09 19.42 -13.29
CA ASP A 431 -18.68 19.95 -12.05
C ASP A 431 -18.01 19.36 -10.80
N LEU A 432 -16.68 19.22 -10.84
CA LEU A 432 -15.87 18.63 -9.78
C LEU A 432 -16.08 19.34 -8.43
N ASN A 433 -16.54 18.56 -7.46
CA ASN A 433 -16.64 18.91 -6.05
C ASN A 433 -16.63 17.60 -5.24
N THR A 434 -16.65 17.68 -3.91
CA THR A 434 -16.62 16.47 -3.08
C THR A 434 -17.80 15.53 -3.37
N ALA A 435 -19.00 16.06 -3.68
CA ALA A 435 -20.20 15.26 -3.96
C ALA A 435 -20.11 14.55 -5.30
N SER A 436 -19.79 15.27 -6.38
CA SER A 436 -19.65 14.66 -7.71
C SER A 436 -18.52 13.63 -7.74
N PHE A 437 -17.44 13.85 -6.99
CA PHE A 437 -16.40 12.85 -6.80
C PHE A 437 -16.92 11.59 -6.08
N TYR A 438 -17.58 11.77 -4.93
CA TYR A 438 -18.08 10.64 -4.16
C TYR A 438 -19.14 9.85 -4.93
N GLN A 439 -20.03 10.54 -5.64
CA GLN A 439 -21.02 9.94 -6.53
C GLN A 439 -20.35 9.08 -7.61
N ALA A 440 -19.42 9.67 -8.37
CA ALA A 440 -18.75 8.97 -9.47
C ALA A 440 -17.93 7.76 -8.99
N VAL A 441 -17.26 7.85 -7.84
CA VAL A 441 -16.32 6.81 -7.38
C VAL A 441 -17.02 5.74 -6.54
N ASN A 442 -17.87 6.12 -5.59
CA ASN A 442 -18.43 5.21 -4.59
C ASN A 442 -19.89 4.80 -4.86
N ILE A 443 -20.64 5.56 -5.67
CA ILE A 443 -22.06 5.28 -5.95
C ILE A 443 -22.25 4.70 -7.35
N ASP A 444 -21.83 5.42 -8.38
CA ASP A 444 -21.95 4.99 -9.78
C ASP A 444 -20.99 3.83 -10.09
N GLY A 445 -19.88 3.80 -9.33
CA GLY A 445 -18.80 2.85 -9.47
C GLY A 445 -17.72 3.35 -10.42
N PHE A 446 -16.48 3.06 -10.07
CA PHE A 446 -15.31 3.47 -10.83
C PHE A 446 -14.37 2.29 -11.02
N ALA A 447 -13.75 2.19 -12.20
CA ALA A 447 -12.66 1.26 -12.44
C ALA A 447 -11.49 1.98 -13.12
N THR A 448 -10.26 1.73 -12.65
CA THR A 448 -9.09 2.28 -13.35
C THR A 448 -8.89 1.64 -14.71
N THR A 449 -8.42 2.45 -15.67
CA THR A 449 -7.90 1.97 -16.95
C THR A 449 -6.39 1.90 -16.88
N GLN A 450 -5.83 0.75 -17.24
CA GLN A 450 -4.38 0.51 -17.23
C GLN A 450 -3.90 0.11 -18.62
N GLN A 451 -2.71 0.60 -19.01
CA GLN A 451 -2.02 0.11 -20.19
C GLN A 451 -1.45 -1.29 -19.90
N SER A 452 -1.17 -2.07 -20.96
CA SER A 452 -0.46 -3.34 -20.81
C SER A 452 0.84 -3.17 -20.01
N GLY A 453 1.05 -4.06 -19.04
CA GLY A 453 2.17 -4.03 -18.08
C GLY A 453 2.09 -2.93 -17.02
N GLY A 454 0.92 -2.29 -16.86
CA GLY A 454 0.61 -1.39 -15.75
C GLY A 454 0.18 -2.14 -14.48
N LEU A 455 -0.39 -1.40 -13.53
CA LEU A 455 -0.96 -2.00 -12.33
C LEU A 455 -2.18 -2.88 -12.65
N GLY A 456 -2.59 -3.68 -11.66
CA GLY A 456 -3.94 -4.24 -11.64
C GLY A 456 -4.99 -3.15 -11.62
N SER A 457 -6.14 -3.41 -12.23
CA SER A 457 -7.25 -2.46 -12.16
C SER A 457 -7.86 -2.51 -10.76
N VAL A 458 -8.05 -1.34 -10.15
CA VAL A 458 -8.90 -1.20 -8.95
C VAL A 458 -10.31 -0.81 -9.33
N LYS A 459 -11.29 -1.32 -8.59
CA LYS A 459 -12.73 -1.09 -8.76
C LYS A 459 -13.37 -0.58 -7.47
N TRP A 460 -13.83 0.65 -7.49
CA TRP A 460 -14.57 1.23 -6.38
C TRP A 460 -16.06 1.09 -6.62
N PRO A 461 -16.83 0.77 -5.56
CA PRO A 461 -16.39 0.75 -4.17
C PRO A 461 -15.98 -0.63 -3.59
N ALA A 462 -15.92 -1.68 -4.40
CA ALA A 462 -15.59 -3.03 -3.94
C ALA A 462 -14.19 -3.11 -3.29
N ASP A 463 -13.25 -2.34 -3.83
CA ASP A 463 -11.86 -2.38 -3.40
C ASP A 463 -11.57 -1.69 -2.06
N HIS A 464 -12.60 -1.13 -1.41
CA HIS A 464 -12.54 -0.77 0.01
C HIS A 464 -12.39 -2.00 0.90
N VAL A 465 -12.60 -3.21 0.36
CA VAL A 465 -12.46 -4.47 1.11
C VAL A 465 -11.64 -5.51 0.36
N ILE A 466 -11.79 -5.58 -0.96
CA ILE A 466 -11.12 -6.60 -1.77
C ILE A 466 -9.98 -5.95 -2.53
N ALA A 467 -8.73 -6.27 -2.20
CA ALA A 467 -7.61 -5.78 -2.98
C ALA A 467 -7.48 -6.52 -4.32
N PRO A 468 -7.14 -5.84 -5.43
CA PRO A 468 -6.59 -6.51 -6.60
C PRO A 468 -5.26 -7.17 -6.19
N ASP A 469 -5.24 -8.49 -6.27
CA ASP A 469 -4.17 -9.31 -5.71
C ASP A 469 -3.01 -9.45 -6.71
N CYS A 470 -2.29 -8.36 -6.93
CA CYS A 470 -1.23 -8.30 -7.95
C CYS A 470 0.16 -8.21 -7.33
N THR A 471 1.10 -8.96 -7.89
CA THR A 471 2.49 -8.94 -7.45
C THR A 471 3.44 -9.31 -8.58
N GLY A 472 4.70 -8.88 -8.45
CA GLY A 472 5.80 -9.27 -9.32
C GLY A 472 7.04 -9.54 -8.49
N MET A 473 8.10 -10.04 -9.13
CA MET A 473 9.34 -10.34 -8.41
C MET A 473 10.56 -9.96 -9.24
N VAL A 474 11.52 -9.34 -8.59
CA VAL A 474 12.84 -9.04 -9.16
C VAL A 474 13.94 -9.71 -8.36
N GLN A 475 15.08 -9.93 -8.99
CA GLN A 475 16.30 -10.41 -8.36
C GLN A 475 17.44 -9.45 -8.65
N VAL A 476 18.33 -9.23 -7.68
CA VAL A 476 19.59 -8.52 -7.95
C VAL A 476 20.60 -9.47 -8.57
N VAL A 477 21.05 -9.17 -9.78
CA VAL A 477 22.05 -9.91 -10.55
C VAL A 477 23.07 -8.91 -11.09
N ASP A 478 24.36 -9.14 -10.80
CA ASP A 478 25.45 -8.24 -11.19
C ASP A 478 25.22 -6.79 -10.73
N ALA A 479 24.70 -6.61 -9.51
CA ALA A 479 24.29 -5.33 -8.92
C ALA A 479 23.24 -4.55 -9.74
N GLU A 480 22.40 -5.22 -10.53
CA GLU A 480 21.24 -4.65 -11.20
C GLU A 480 19.99 -5.49 -10.90
N TYR A 481 18.79 -4.90 -10.89
CA TYR A 481 17.58 -5.73 -10.83
C TYR A 481 17.34 -6.37 -12.19
N ALA A 482 16.87 -7.60 -12.16
CA ALA A 482 16.30 -8.32 -13.28
C ALA A 482 14.92 -8.84 -12.90
N VAL A 483 13.98 -8.85 -13.85
CA VAL A 483 12.65 -9.44 -13.65
C VAL A 483 12.82 -10.95 -13.43
N ALA A 484 12.53 -11.41 -12.22
CA ALA A 484 12.55 -12.83 -11.85
C ALA A 484 11.19 -13.48 -12.11
N TYR A 485 10.11 -12.71 -11.93
CA TYR A 485 8.74 -13.08 -12.27
C TYR A 485 7.98 -11.83 -12.70
N GLU A 486 7.18 -11.96 -13.76
CA GLU A 486 6.39 -10.84 -14.29
C GLU A 486 5.34 -10.35 -13.29
N PHE A 487 4.94 -9.08 -13.42
CA PHE A 487 3.88 -8.53 -12.58
C PHE A 487 2.53 -9.04 -13.06
N VAL A 488 1.84 -9.81 -12.23
CA VAL A 488 0.57 -10.46 -12.56
C VAL A 488 -0.43 -10.30 -11.43
N CYS A 489 -1.71 -10.29 -11.79
CA CYS A 489 -2.82 -10.28 -10.85
C CYS A 489 -3.38 -11.69 -10.70
N TYR A 490 -3.52 -12.12 -9.45
CA TYR A 490 -4.14 -13.35 -9.03
C TYR A 490 -5.61 -13.10 -8.71
N GLY A 491 -6.44 -14.13 -8.86
CA GLY A 491 -7.88 -14.02 -8.62
C GLY A 491 -8.69 -13.70 -9.87
N ASP A 492 -9.97 -13.39 -9.68
CA ASP A 492 -10.92 -13.18 -10.77
C ASP A 492 -10.87 -11.70 -11.21
N PRO A 493 -10.52 -11.40 -12.47
CA PRO A 493 -10.44 -10.04 -12.99
C PRO A 493 -11.82 -9.34 -13.07
N ASP A 494 -12.91 -10.10 -13.01
CA ASP A 494 -14.29 -9.61 -13.08
C ASP A 494 -14.94 -9.38 -11.70
N ARG A 495 -14.20 -9.59 -10.60
CA ARG A 495 -14.66 -9.28 -9.23
C ARG A 495 -15.22 -7.87 -9.09
#